data_AF-A0A1Y2HWD9-F1
#
_entry.id   AF-A0A1Y2HWD9-F1
#
_cell.length_a   1.000
_cell.length_b   1.000
_cell.length_c   1.000
_cell.angle_alpha   90.00
_cell.angle_beta   90.00
_cell.angle_gamma   90.00
#
_symmetry.space_group_name_H-M   'P 1'
#
loop_
_entity.id
_entity.type
_entity.pdbx_description
1 polymer ?
#
loop_
_entity_poly.entity_id
_entity_poly.type
_entity_poly.pdbx_seq_one_letter_code
_entity_poly.pdbx_strand_id
1 'polypeptide(L)'
;MPEWMPLREMYRRKAISYTPAAKARSGRETACSQARFTKMPTDTEPHPIIPIQLTHLLAALDYAQSTSKTPIILDKSGKVDVFFAHRHSVIVECKPLVLDVFMRHTLTAADGARVLADKIRGAMQVAAYLHFRLTDSAPNFKKLADATLNESIGEIMHHAAWFPYADVFDVKAVRDDALVAKLDPLNHPGVVRKPNDAPLVVREGFSVVVTSKFDPEDAVEFLTSSLPLSKCQFFHIADPNA
;
A
#
# COMPACT_ATOMS: atom_id res chain seq x y z
N MET A 1 -18.02 -26.52 -27.73
CA MET A 1 -17.78 -26.07 -26.35
C MET A 1 -16.72 -24.98 -26.41
N PRO A 2 -16.96 -23.77 -25.87
CA PRO A 2 -15.95 -22.74 -25.88
C PRO A 2 -14.78 -23.16 -24.98
N GLU A 3 -13.58 -23.11 -25.54
CA GLU A 3 -12.32 -23.44 -24.89
C GLU A 3 -12.10 -22.45 -23.73
N TRP A 4 -12.19 -22.95 -22.49
CA TRP A 4 -11.93 -22.14 -21.30
C TRP A 4 -10.43 -21.82 -21.26
N MET A 5 -10.05 -20.66 -21.81
CA MET A 5 -8.71 -20.12 -21.64
C MET A 5 -8.47 -19.85 -20.15
N PRO A 6 -7.35 -20.33 -19.57
CA PRO A 6 -7.02 -20.01 -18.19
C PRO A 6 -6.95 -18.49 -18.00
N LEU A 7 -7.60 -17.93 -16.96
CA LEU A 7 -7.64 -16.49 -16.67
C LEU A 7 -6.24 -15.82 -16.70
N ARG A 8 -5.19 -16.57 -16.35
CA ARG A 8 -3.79 -16.15 -16.45
C ARG A 8 -3.39 -15.75 -17.88
N GLU A 9 -3.83 -16.50 -18.90
CA GLU A 9 -3.57 -16.25 -20.31
C GLU A 9 -4.30 -14.99 -20.79
N MET A 10 -5.52 -14.77 -20.29
CA MET A 10 -6.36 -13.62 -20.63
C MET A 10 -5.74 -12.30 -20.16
N TYR A 11 -5.25 -12.25 -18.92
CA TYR A 11 -4.62 -11.03 -18.38
C TYR A 11 -3.23 -10.79 -18.95
N ARG A 12 -2.46 -11.85 -19.26
CA ARG A 12 -1.14 -11.72 -19.88
C ARG A 12 -1.19 -11.07 -21.26
N ARG A 13 -2.24 -11.36 -22.05
CA ARG A 13 -2.44 -10.76 -23.39
C ARG A 13 -3.01 -9.34 -23.36
N LYS A 14 -3.68 -8.93 -22.27
CA LYS A 14 -4.32 -7.62 -22.13
C LYS A 14 -3.47 -6.57 -21.40
N ALA A 15 -2.25 -6.92 -20.97
CA ALA A 15 -1.33 -5.95 -20.41
C ALA A 15 -0.96 -4.92 -21.48
N ILE A 16 -1.60 -3.76 -21.44
CA ILE A 16 -1.22 -2.62 -22.27
C ILE A 16 0.07 -2.08 -21.64
N SER A 17 1.18 -2.16 -22.38
CA SER A 17 2.38 -1.42 -22.02
C SER A 17 2.07 0.06 -22.20
N TYR A 18 1.67 0.73 -21.11
CA TYR A 18 1.45 2.17 -21.13
C TYR A 18 2.81 2.85 -21.31
N THR A 19 2.97 3.52 -22.45
CA THR A 19 4.10 4.40 -22.70
C THR A 19 3.60 5.80 -22.41
N PRO A 20 4.12 6.51 -21.39
CA PRO A 20 3.60 7.83 -21.05
C PRO A 20 3.72 8.76 -22.26
N ALA A 21 2.60 9.31 -22.70
CA ALA A 21 2.58 10.30 -23.76
C ALA A 21 3.38 11.53 -23.30
N ALA A 22 4.50 11.82 -23.97
CA ALA A 22 5.32 12.99 -23.69
C ALA A 22 4.49 14.27 -23.90
N LYS A 23 3.92 14.82 -22.83
CA LYS A 23 3.26 16.14 -22.87
C LYS A 23 4.31 17.21 -23.15
N ALA A 24 4.32 17.72 -24.37
CA ALA A 24 5.06 18.91 -24.75
C ALA A 24 4.52 20.12 -23.99
N ARG A 25 5.14 20.47 -22.86
CA ARG A 25 4.87 21.73 -22.14
C ARG A 25 5.58 22.87 -22.86
N SER A 26 4.85 23.62 -23.69
CA SER A 26 5.28 24.95 -24.13
C SER A 26 4.85 26.00 -23.09
N GLY A 27 5.80 26.69 -22.45
CA GLY A 27 5.42 27.80 -21.56
C GLY A 27 6.56 28.40 -20.74
N ARG A 28 7.11 29.50 -21.29
CA ARG A 28 7.78 30.65 -20.67
C ARG A 28 8.69 30.44 -19.46
N GLU A 29 9.98 30.61 -19.74
CA GLU A 29 11.06 30.79 -18.78
C GLU A 29 10.93 32.12 -18.02
N THR A 30 10.77 32.03 -16.69
CA THR A 30 11.17 33.09 -15.76
C THR A 30 12.34 32.55 -14.93
N ALA A 31 13.49 33.21 -15.07
CA ALA A 31 14.74 32.82 -14.43
C ALA A 31 14.64 32.95 -12.90
N CYS A 32 14.64 31.81 -12.19
CA CYS A 32 14.82 31.76 -10.75
C CYS A 32 15.76 30.60 -10.41
N SER A 33 16.95 30.96 -9.90
CA SER A 33 17.82 30.19 -9.01
C SER A 33 17.88 28.67 -9.22
N GLN A 34 18.88 28.21 -9.98
CA GLN A 34 19.23 26.80 -10.19
C GLN A 34 19.73 26.13 -8.89
N ALA A 35 18.82 25.59 -8.09
CA ALA A 35 19.14 24.51 -7.18
C ALA A 35 19.35 23.24 -8.03
N ARG A 36 20.56 22.66 -7.95
CA ARG A 36 20.91 21.40 -8.65
C ARG A 36 20.08 20.25 -8.10
N PHE A 37 18.92 20.00 -8.70
CA PHE A 37 18.21 18.73 -8.54
C PHE A 37 19.05 17.64 -9.23
N THR A 38 19.82 16.90 -8.44
CA THR A 38 20.41 15.63 -8.86
C THR A 38 19.27 14.71 -9.27
N LYS A 39 19.21 14.34 -10.57
CA LYS A 39 18.31 13.32 -11.09
C LYS A 39 18.43 12.07 -10.23
N MET A 40 17.42 11.77 -9.42
CA MET A 40 17.36 10.52 -8.68
C MET A 40 17.32 9.35 -9.68
N PRO A 41 18.01 8.23 -9.40
CA PRO A 41 17.95 7.05 -10.24
C PRO A 41 16.49 6.61 -10.35
N THR A 42 15.92 6.76 -11.54
CA THR A 42 14.58 6.29 -11.84
C THR A 42 14.66 4.80 -12.09
N ASP A 43 14.33 4.00 -11.07
CA ASP A 43 13.87 2.62 -11.28
C ASP A 43 12.62 2.71 -12.16
N THR A 44 12.83 2.76 -13.47
CA THR A 44 11.77 3.02 -14.46
C THR A 44 11.32 1.69 -15.03
N GLU A 45 11.12 0.69 -14.17
CA GLU A 45 10.42 -0.50 -14.62
C GLU A 45 8.99 -0.07 -14.97
N PRO A 46 8.50 -0.36 -16.19
CA PRO A 46 7.14 -0.04 -16.54
C PRO A 46 6.20 -0.80 -15.59
N HIS A 47 5.33 -0.08 -14.89
CA HIS A 47 4.29 -0.65 -14.05
C HIS A 47 3.00 -0.80 -14.88
N PRO A 48 2.74 -1.96 -15.52
CA PRO A 48 1.56 -2.12 -16.36
C PRO A 48 0.29 -2.03 -15.52
N ILE A 49 -0.64 -1.18 -15.97
CA ILE A 49 -1.96 -1.01 -15.35
C ILE A 49 -2.94 -1.91 -16.11
N ILE A 50 -3.52 -2.87 -15.41
CA ILE A 50 -4.43 -3.85 -16.02
C ILE A 50 -5.87 -3.32 -15.91
N PRO A 51 -6.55 -2.98 -17.01
CA PRO A 51 -7.95 -2.58 -16.96
C PRO A 51 -8.82 -3.80 -16.63
N ILE A 52 -9.73 -3.65 -15.67
CA ILE A 52 -10.67 -4.67 -15.22
C ILE A 52 -12.08 -4.07 -15.09
N GLN A 53 -13.10 -4.92 -15.20
CA GLN A 53 -14.46 -4.55 -14.80
C GLN A 53 -14.62 -4.79 -13.29
N LEU A 54 -15.53 -4.06 -12.64
CA LEU A 54 -15.81 -4.23 -11.21
C LEU A 54 -16.23 -5.67 -10.86
N THR A 55 -16.96 -6.34 -11.75
CA THR A 55 -17.36 -7.75 -11.62
C THR A 55 -16.18 -8.72 -11.56
N HIS A 56 -15.01 -8.33 -12.09
CA HIS A 56 -13.79 -9.13 -12.10
C HIS A 56 -12.82 -8.78 -10.95
N LEU A 57 -13.25 -7.96 -9.98
CA LEU A 57 -12.42 -7.53 -8.85
C LEU A 57 -11.81 -8.72 -8.10
N LEU A 58 -12.61 -9.73 -7.74
CA LEU A 58 -12.12 -10.90 -6.99
C LEU A 58 -11.07 -11.69 -7.79
N ALA A 59 -11.31 -11.93 -9.08
CA ALA A 59 -10.35 -12.61 -9.96
C ALA A 59 -9.03 -11.82 -10.10
N ALA A 60 -9.10 -10.48 -10.09
CA ALA A 60 -7.93 -9.63 -10.09
C ALA A 60 -7.12 -9.72 -8.78
N LEU A 61 -7.80 -9.80 -7.63
CA LEU A 61 -7.16 -10.04 -6.33
C LEU A 61 -6.45 -11.41 -6.31
N ASP A 62 -7.11 -12.46 -6.77
CA ASP A 62 -6.53 -13.81 -6.86
C ASP A 62 -5.32 -13.83 -7.80
N TYR A 63 -5.40 -13.11 -8.93
CA TYR A 63 -4.28 -12.96 -9.86
C TYR A 63 -3.08 -12.27 -9.20
N ALA A 64 -3.31 -11.16 -8.48
CA ALA A 64 -2.26 -10.45 -7.74
C ALA A 64 -1.59 -11.35 -6.69
N GLN A 65 -2.38 -12.09 -5.92
CA GLN A 65 -1.87 -13.06 -4.95
C GLN A 65 -1.05 -14.16 -5.62
N SER A 66 -1.53 -14.71 -6.74
CA SER A 66 -0.81 -15.75 -7.47
C SER A 66 0.52 -15.28 -8.08
N THR A 67 0.67 -13.98 -8.31
CA THR A 67 1.90 -13.34 -8.77
C THR A 67 2.74 -12.78 -7.61
N SER A 68 2.32 -13.03 -6.36
CA SER A 68 2.98 -12.53 -5.15
C SER A 68 3.12 -11.01 -5.11
N LYS A 69 2.14 -10.30 -5.67
CA LYS A 69 2.11 -8.82 -5.71
C LYS A 69 0.91 -8.28 -4.95
N THR A 70 1.10 -7.17 -4.26
CA THR A 70 0.00 -6.46 -3.58
C THR A 70 -0.85 -5.71 -4.60
N PRO A 71 -2.16 -5.96 -4.67
CA PRO A 71 -3.05 -5.27 -5.61
C PRO A 71 -3.22 -3.78 -5.21
N ILE A 72 -2.98 -2.89 -6.18
CA ILE A 72 -3.36 -1.48 -6.14
C ILE A 72 -4.52 -1.30 -7.12
N ILE A 73 -5.69 -0.93 -6.61
CA ILE A 73 -6.90 -0.74 -7.41
C ILE A 73 -7.17 0.75 -7.56
N LEU A 74 -7.12 1.22 -8.79
CA LEU A 74 -7.49 2.57 -9.18
C LEU A 74 -8.99 2.58 -9.50
N ASP A 75 -9.77 3.18 -8.60
CA ASP A 75 -11.23 3.26 -8.69
C ASP A 75 -11.72 4.66 -8.31
N LYS A 76 -12.03 5.47 -9.32
CA LYS A 76 -12.58 6.82 -9.12
C LYS A 76 -13.98 6.80 -8.49
N SER A 77 -14.77 5.77 -8.79
CA SER A 77 -16.16 5.67 -8.32
C SER A 77 -16.27 5.47 -6.81
N GLY A 78 -15.25 4.84 -6.20
CA GLY A 78 -15.27 4.42 -4.80
C GLY A 78 -16.16 3.20 -4.53
N LYS A 79 -16.71 2.54 -5.56
CA LYS A 79 -17.50 1.30 -5.41
C LYS A 79 -16.66 0.17 -4.81
N VAL A 80 -15.36 0.14 -5.08
CA VAL A 80 -14.43 -0.83 -4.48
C VAL A 80 -14.27 -0.57 -2.98
N ASP A 81 -14.24 0.69 -2.54
CA ASP A 81 -14.20 1.02 -1.12
C ASP A 81 -15.50 0.57 -0.41
N VAL A 82 -16.66 0.76 -1.05
CA VAL A 82 -17.95 0.25 -0.57
C VAL A 82 -17.95 -1.27 -0.49
N PHE A 83 -17.38 -1.95 -1.49
CA PHE A 83 -17.23 -3.40 -1.48
C PHE A 83 -16.42 -3.88 -0.26
N PHE A 84 -15.28 -3.27 0.04
CA PHE A 84 -14.47 -3.66 1.21
C PHE A 84 -15.13 -3.30 2.54
N ALA A 85 -15.92 -2.21 2.60
CA ALA A 85 -16.70 -1.86 3.78
C ALA A 85 -17.77 -2.91 4.15
N HIS A 86 -18.31 -3.63 3.16
CA HIS A 86 -19.25 -4.73 3.38
C HIS A 86 -18.58 -6.11 3.56
N ARG A 87 -17.25 -6.19 3.44
CA ARG A 87 -16.46 -7.42 3.65
C ARG A 87 -15.78 -7.38 5.01
N HIS A 88 -15.30 -8.53 5.46
CA HIS A 88 -14.45 -8.64 6.65
C HIS A 88 -13.06 -8.04 6.38
N SER A 89 -12.99 -6.71 6.35
CA SER A 89 -11.77 -5.95 6.14
C SER A 89 -11.53 -4.96 7.28
N VAL A 90 -10.27 -4.68 7.58
CA VAL A 90 -9.87 -3.54 8.39
C VAL A 90 -9.42 -2.44 7.44
N ILE A 91 -10.17 -1.35 7.42
CA ILE A 91 -9.89 -0.20 6.56
C ILE A 91 -8.96 0.78 7.29
N VAL A 92 -7.88 1.16 6.62
CA VAL A 92 -6.95 2.19 7.07
C VAL A 92 -7.10 3.42 6.19
N GLU A 93 -7.69 4.45 6.77
CA GLU A 93 -7.82 5.78 6.17
C GLU A 93 -6.48 6.48 6.12
N CYS A 94 -5.83 6.50 4.95
CA CYS A 94 -4.48 7.04 4.85
C CYS A 94 -4.47 8.57 4.85
N LYS A 95 -5.49 9.22 4.27
CA LYS A 95 -5.56 10.68 4.19
C LYS A 95 -5.62 11.36 5.57
N PRO A 96 -6.51 10.98 6.51
CA PRO A 96 -6.50 11.54 7.86
C PRO A 96 -5.16 11.32 8.58
N LEU A 97 -4.58 10.12 8.46
CA LEU A 97 -3.29 9.81 9.08
C LEU A 97 -2.18 10.74 8.56
N VAL A 98 -2.11 10.96 7.25
CA VAL A 98 -1.15 11.89 6.63
C VAL A 98 -1.36 13.32 7.11
N LEU A 99 -2.62 13.77 7.18
CA LEU A 99 -2.94 15.12 7.64
C LEU A 99 -2.51 15.32 9.10
N ASP A 100 -2.81 14.36 9.97
CA ASP A 100 -2.52 14.44 11.39
C ASP A 100 -1.01 14.39 11.68
N VAL A 101 -0.24 13.60 10.92
CA VAL A 101 1.22 13.49 11.10
C VAL A 101 1.98 14.64 10.44
N PHE A 102 1.73 14.92 9.16
CA PHE A 102 2.61 15.79 8.37
C PHE A 102 2.13 17.23 8.22
N MET A 103 0.82 17.48 8.31
CA MET A 103 0.26 18.81 8.09
C MET A 103 -0.13 19.50 9.39
N ARG A 104 -0.82 18.77 10.28
CA ARG A 104 -1.34 19.29 11.55
C ARG A 104 -0.39 19.08 12.72
N HIS A 105 0.53 18.11 12.60
CA HIS A 105 1.44 17.70 13.67
C HIS A 105 0.71 17.37 14.98
N THR A 106 -0.51 16.84 14.89
CA THR A 106 -1.27 16.33 16.03
C THR A 106 -0.80 14.95 16.47
N LEU A 107 -0.14 14.22 15.57
CA LEU A 107 0.55 12.96 15.84
C LEU A 107 2.02 13.07 15.39
N THR A 108 2.93 12.48 16.14
CA THR A 108 4.30 12.28 15.67
C THR A 108 4.33 11.22 14.57
N ALA A 109 5.40 11.16 13.79
CA ALA A 109 5.54 10.13 12.77
C ALA A 109 5.67 8.72 13.38
N ALA A 110 6.29 8.59 14.56
CA ALA A 110 6.34 7.34 15.29
C ALA A 110 4.96 6.91 15.83
N ASP A 111 4.16 7.85 16.37
CA ASP A 111 2.79 7.57 16.78
C ASP A 111 1.93 7.14 15.59
N GLY A 112 2.08 7.82 14.44
CA GLY A 112 1.41 7.44 13.21
C GLY A 112 1.78 6.02 12.73
N ALA A 113 3.06 5.67 12.80
CA ALA A 113 3.53 4.31 12.49
C ALA A 113 2.98 3.27 13.48
N ARG A 114 2.85 3.61 14.77
CA ARG A 114 2.24 2.74 15.78
C ARG A 114 0.76 2.52 15.51
N VAL A 115 -0.01 3.58 15.22
CA VAL A 115 -1.42 3.47 14.81
C VAL A 115 -1.56 2.54 13.60
N LEU A 116 -0.66 2.67 12.63
CA LEU A 116 -0.64 1.81 11.45
C LEU A 116 -0.35 0.35 11.80
N ALA A 117 0.65 0.09 12.64
CA ALA A 117 1.00 -1.24 13.13
C ALA A 117 -0.17 -1.89 13.88
N ASP A 118 -0.84 -1.14 14.76
CA ASP A 118 -2.01 -1.60 15.52
C ASP A 118 -3.14 -2.04 14.57
N LYS A 119 -3.39 -1.28 13.50
CA LYS A 119 -4.40 -1.62 12.48
C LYS A 119 -4.00 -2.87 11.68
N ILE A 120 -2.72 -2.99 11.31
CA ILE A 120 -2.19 -4.18 10.61
C ILE A 120 -2.37 -5.42 11.47
N ARG A 121 -2.00 -5.35 12.76
CA ARG A 121 -2.18 -6.47 13.70
C ARG A 121 -3.64 -6.87 13.87
N GLY A 122 -4.51 -5.89 14.07
CA GLY A 122 -5.94 -6.15 14.13
C GLY A 122 -6.41 -6.87 12.86
N ALA A 123 -5.99 -6.40 11.70
CA ALA A 123 -6.33 -7.01 10.43
C ALA A 123 -5.81 -8.45 10.31
N MET A 124 -4.56 -8.72 10.72
CA MET A 124 -3.97 -10.06 10.73
C MET A 124 -4.77 -11.05 11.59
N GLN A 125 -5.29 -10.61 12.75
CA GLN A 125 -6.01 -11.48 13.67
C GLN A 125 -7.46 -11.74 13.25
N VAL A 126 -8.20 -10.69 12.85
CA VAL A 126 -9.65 -10.78 12.68
C VAL A 126 -10.12 -10.77 11.24
N ALA A 127 -9.39 -10.12 10.33
CA ALA A 127 -9.87 -9.81 8.99
C ALA A 127 -9.22 -10.66 7.91
N ALA A 128 -9.95 -10.83 6.81
CA ALA A 128 -9.37 -11.41 5.60
C ALA A 128 -8.54 -10.37 4.84
N TYR A 129 -8.89 -9.08 4.95
CA TYR A 129 -8.23 -8.01 4.21
C TYR A 129 -7.79 -6.87 5.12
N LEU A 130 -6.56 -6.40 4.92
CA LEU A 130 -6.15 -5.06 5.31
C LEU A 130 -6.29 -4.15 4.09
N HIS A 131 -7.18 -3.17 4.18
CA HIS A 131 -7.51 -2.27 3.08
C HIS A 131 -6.95 -0.86 3.33
N PHE A 132 -5.87 -0.52 2.63
CA PHE A 132 -5.33 0.85 2.64
C PHE A 132 -6.13 1.72 1.66
N ARG A 133 -6.91 2.66 2.20
CA ARG A 133 -7.69 3.60 1.40
C ARG A 133 -6.91 4.91 1.26
N LEU A 134 -6.32 5.12 0.09
CA LEU A 134 -5.49 6.29 -0.19
C LEU A 134 -6.31 7.53 -0.58
N THR A 135 -7.52 7.31 -1.11
CA THR A 135 -8.33 8.33 -1.78
C THR A 135 -7.51 9.08 -2.84
N ASP A 136 -7.19 10.34 -2.60
CA ASP A 136 -6.47 11.31 -3.42
C ASP A 136 -5.11 11.68 -2.78
N SER A 137 -4.60 10.85 -1.87
CA SER A 137 -3.36 11.09 -1.13
C SER A 137 -2.32 10.01 -1.39
N ALA A 138 -1.04 10.38 -1.31
CA ALA A 138 0.10 9.46 -1.40
C ALA A 138 0.87 9.50 -0.07
N PRO A 139 0.46 8.72 0.95
CA PRO A 139 1.16 8.67 2.24
C PRO A 139 2.62 8.26 2.08
N ASN A 140 3.56 9.02 2.63
CA ASN A 140 4.96 8.60 2.62
C ASN A 140 5.21 7.55 3.72
N PHE A 141 4.79 6.32 3.44
CA PHE A 141 4.93 5.17 4.34
C PHE A 141 6.39 4.87 4.70
N LYS A 142 7.32 5.12 3.76
CA LYS A 142 8.76 5.01 4.01
C LYS A 142 9.20 5.98 5.11
N LYS A 143 8.78 7.25 5.04
CA LYS A 143 9.09 8.24 6.08
C LYS A 143 8.49 7.88 7.44
N LEU A 144 7.30 7.29 7.48
CA LEU A 144 6.71 6.78 8.72
C LEU A 144 7.55 5.64 9.31
N ALA A 145 8.03 4.72 8.49
CA ALA A 145 8.94 3.66 8.92
C ALA A 145 10.28 4.22 9.42
N ASP A 146 10.90 5.13 8.65
CA ASP A 146 12.20 5.71 8.99
C ASP A 146 12.15 6.54 10.29
N ALA A 147 11.02 7.20 10.57
CA ALA A 147 10.85 7.98 11.80
C ALA A 147 10.94 7.12 13.06
N THR A 148 10.41 5.88 13.01
CA THR A 148 10.51 4.96 14.15
C THR A 148 11.95 4.54 14.47
N LEU A 149 12.85 4.56 13.48
CA LEU A 149 14.26 4.25 13.69
C LEU A 149 15.00 5.41 14.37
N ASN A 150 14.71 6.65 14.00
CA ASN A 150 15.47 7.81 14.48
C ASN A 150 15.14 8.22 15.92
N GLU A 151 13.88 8.05 16.35
CA GLU A 151 13.48 8.34 17.75
C GLU A 151 14.06 7.34 18.76
N SER A 152 14.57 6.20 18.31
CA SER A 152 15.17 5.17 19.17
C SER A 152 16.59 5.48 19.67
N ILE A 153 17.17 6.62 19.24
CA ILE A 153 18.54 7.04 19.58
C ILE A 153 18.58 7.84 20.92
N GLY A 154 17.44 8.32 21.40
CA GLY A 154 17.30 8.94 22.72
C GLY A 154 16.92 7.90 23.78
N GLU A 155 17.84 7.66 24.71
CA GLU A 155 17.77 6.74 25.85
C GLU A 155 16.36 6.34 26.36
N ILE A 156 16.16 5.02 26.51
CA ILE A 156 15.16 4.27 27.33
C ILE A 156 13.96 3.62 26.61
N MET A 157 13.62 3.93 25.36
CA MET A 157 12.62 3.12 24.65
C MET A 157 13.13 2.61 23.29
N HIS A 158 13.50 1.33 23.28
CA HIS A 158 13.78 0.55 22.08
C HIS A 158 12.51 0.41 21.23
N HIS A 159 12.16 1.46 20.50
CA HIS A 159 11.13 1.41 19.47
C HIS A 159 11.71 0.69 18.25
N ALA A 160 11.73 -0.64 18.30
CA ALA A 160 11.92 -1.44 17.10
C ALA A 160 10.93 -0.95 16.03
N ALA A 161 11.36 -0.89 14.77
CA ALA A 161 10.60 -0.29 13.68
C ALA A 161 9.18 -0.85 13.61
N TRP A 162 8.22 -0.12 14.20
CA TRP A 162 6.84 -0.59 14.40
C TRP A 162 6.14 -0.86 13.07
N PHE A 163 6.59 -0.20 12.02
CA PHE A 163 6.05 -0.34 10.68
C PHE A 163 7.13 -0.80 9.68
N PRO A 164 7.24 -2.12 9.43
CA PRO A 164 8.19 -2.70 8.47
C PRO A 164 7.67 -2.51 7.03
N TYR A 165 7.85 -1.28 6.53
CA TYR A 165 7.31 -0.77 5.27
C TYR A 165 7.36 -1.76 4.09
N ALA A 166 8.54 -2.27 3.75
CA ALA A 166 8.70 -3.13 2.58
C ALA A 166 8.08 -4.53 2.74
N ASP A 167 7.98 -5.02 3.98
CA ASP A 167 7.47 -6.36 4.29
C ASP A 167 5.94 -6.38 4.27
N VAL A 168 5.29 -5.28 4.67
CA VAL A 168 3.81 -5.17 4.68
C VAL A 168 3.21 -5.26 3.28
N PHE A 169 3.91 -4.75 2.25
CA PHE A 169 3.45 -4.80 0.86
C PHE A 169 3.95 -6.02 0.09
N ASP A 170 4.57 -6.98 0.77
CA ASP A 170 5.03 -8.24 0.19
C ASP A 170 4.07 -9.36 0.58
N VAL A 171 3.40 -9.96 -0.40
CA VAL A 171 2.38 -10.99 -0.14
C VAL A 171 2.96 -12.20 0.59
N LYS A 172 4.24 -12.51 0.40
CA LYS A 172 4.91 -13.60 1.10
C LYS A 172 5.32 -13.16 2.50
N ALA A 173 6.06 -12.05 2.58
CA ALA A 173 6.58 -11.58 3.86
C ALA A 173 5.46 -11.22 4.85
N VAL A 174 4.28 -10.82 4.37
CA VAL A 174 3.16 -10.43 5.23
C VAL A 174 2.65 -11.58 6.13
N ARG A 175 2.97 -12.83 5.76
CA ARG A 175 2.61 -14.04 6.51
C ARG A 175 3.82 -14.74 7.15
N ASP A 176 5.03 -14.22 6.91
CA ASP A 176 6.24 -14.83 7.43
C ASP A 176 6.37 -14.58 8.94
N ASP A 177 6.76 -15.63 9.68
CA ASP A 177 6.95 -15.56 11.14
C ASP A 177 7.92 -14.45 11.55
N ALA A 178 8.90 -14.12 10.71
CA ALA A 178 9.84 -13.04 10.94
C ALA A 178 9.15 -11.66 11.00
N LEU A 179 8.18 -11.42 10.11
CA LEU A 179 7.40 -10.18 10.14
C LEU A 179 6.43 -10.19 11.32
N VAL A 180 5.74 -11.31 11.54
CA VAL A 180 4.80 -11.46 12.66
C VAL A 180 5.52 -11.18 13.97
N ALA A 181 6.73 -11.71 14.13
CA ALA A 181 7.55 -11.46 15.32
C ALA A 181 7.93 -9.99 15.49
N LYS A 182 8.23 -9.26 14.40
CA LYS A 182 8.50 -7.81 14.44
C LYS A 182 7.26 -6.98 14.80
N LEU A 183 6.07 -7.43 14.40
CA LEU A 183 4.83 -6.70 14.65
C LEU A 183 4.24 -7.02 16.03
N ASP A 184 4.47 -8.24 16.55
CA ASP A 184 3.92 -8.72 17.81
C ASP A 184 4.45 -7.91 19.02
N PRO A 185 3.57 -7.16 19.73
CA PRO A 185 3.94 -6.39 20.91
C PRO A 185 4.68 -7.21 21.97
N LEU A 186 4.39 -8.51 22.08
CA LEU A 186 4.97 -9.40 23.09
C LEU A 186 6.43 -9.77 22.83
N ASN A 187 6.97 -9.38 21.67
CA ASN A 187 8.37 -9.54 21.30
C ASN A 187 9.17 -8.24 21.43
N HIS A 188 8.51 -7.11 21.73
CA HIS A 188 9.22 -5.85 21.92
C HIS A 188 9.86 -5.78 23.32
N PRO A 189 11.12 -5.32 23.42
CA PRO A 189 11.79 -5.12 24.70
C PRO A 189 11.00 -4.14 25.58
N GLY A 190 10.85 -4.48 26.87
CA GLY A 190 10.15 -3.65 27.85
C GLY A 190 8.64 -3.86 27.94
N VAL A 191 8.05 -4.69 27.07
CA VAL A 191 6.63 -5.06 27.19
C VAL A 191 6.46 -6.16 28.26
N VAL A 192 5.75 -5.84 29.34
CA VAL A 192 5.40 -6.81 30.39
C VAL A 192 4.21 -7.64 29.92
N ARG A 193 4.44 -8.95 29.69
CA ARG A 193 3.38 -9.89 29.30
C ARG A 193 2.35 -10.03 30.42
N LYS A 194 1.07 -9.83 30.11
CA LYS A 194 -0.04 -10.16 31.00
C LYS A 194 -0.39 -11.65 30.86
N PRO A 195 -0.98 -12.29 31.89
CA PRO A 195 -1.33 -13.71 31.86
C PRO A 195 -2.24 -14.15 30.69
N ASN A 196 -3.00 -13.21 30.11
CA ASN A 196 -3.95 -13.46 29.03
C ASN A 196 -3.48 -12.90 27.67
N ASP A 197 -2.24 -12.41 27.58
CA ASP A 197 -1.72 -11.93 26.30
C ASP A 197 -1.42 -13.14 25.40
N ALA A 198 -2.09 -13.19 24.25
CA ALA A 198 -1.86 -14.20 23.22
C ALA A 198 -0.90 -13.65 22.16
N PRO A 199 -0.01 -14.49 21.59
CA PRO A 199 0.85 -14.09 20.49
C PRO A 199 0.03 -13.66 19.28
N LEU A 200 0.62 -12.81 18.44
CA LEU A 200 0.02 -12.43 17.17
C LEU A 200 -0.07 -13.66 16.26
N VAL A 201 -1.30 -14.04 15.90
CA VAL A 201 -1.56 -15.12 14.94
C VAL A 201 -2.16 -14.51 13.68
N VAL A 202 -1.57 -14.81 12.52
CA VAL A 202 -2.08 -14.38 11.22
C VAL A 202 -3.14 -15.37 10.76
N ARG A 203 -4.34 -14.87 10.50
CA ARG A 203 -5.46 -15.66 10.01
C ARG A 203 -5.19 -16.13 8.58
N GLU A 204 -5.60 -17.37 8.29
CA GLU A 204 -5.56 -17.89 6.93
C GLU A 204 -6.37 -16.99 5.98
N GLY A 205 -5.80 -16.72 4.80
CA GLY A 205 -6.42 -15.84 3.81
C GLY A 205 -6.15 -14.35 3.99
N PHE A 206 -5.44 -13.93 5.04
CA PHE A 206 -5.04 -12.53 5.23
C PHE A 206 -4.30 -11.95 4.01
N SER A 207 -4.76 -10.81 3.49
CA SER A 207 -4.18 -10.14 2.32
C SER A 207 -4.21 -8.62 2.48
N VAL A 208 -3.20 -7.94 1.94
CA VAL A 208 -3.17 -6.48 1.85
C VAL A 208 -3.73 -6.04 0.50
N VAL A 209 -4.54 -4.98 0.49
CA VAL A 209 -5.10 -4.35 -0.71
C VAL A 209 -5.00 -2.85 -0.56
N VAL A 210 -4.64 -2.16 -1.65
CA VAL A 210 -4.58 -0.70 -1.70
C VAL A 210 -5.63 -0.19 -2.69
N THR A 211 -6.40 0.83 -2.33
CA THR A 211 -7.27 1.55 -3.27
C THR A 211 -6.86 3.02 -3.39
N SER A 212 -7.04 3.58 -4.58
CA SER A 212 -6.80 4.99 -4.85
C SER A 212 -7.80 5.51 -5.90
N LYS A 213 -8.07 6.81 -5.83
CA LYS A 213 -8.86 7.58 -6.80
C LYS A 213 -8.00 8.32 -7.81
N PHE A 214 -6.68 8.12 -7.81
CA PHE A 214 -5.79 8.69 -8.82
C PHE A 214 -6.16 8.19 -10.22
N ASP A 215 -5.96 9.06 -11.20
CA ASP A 215 -5.98 8.70 -12.59
C ASP A 215 -4.86 7.70 -12.93
N PRO A 216 -5.09 6.72 -13.83
CA PRO A 216 -4.06 5.77 -14.25
C PRO A 216 -2.76 6.42 -14.71
N GLU A 217 -2.85 7.54 -15.44
CA GLU A 217 -1.69 8.29 -15.94
C GLU A 217 -0.82 8.91 -14.84
N ASP A 218 -1.44 9.30 -13.72
CA ASP A 218 -0.79 10.04 -12.64
C ASP A 218 -0.43 9.12 -11.46
N ALA A 219 -1.12 7.98 -11.33
CA ALA A 219 -1.01 7.08 -10.19
C ALA A 219 0.43 6.58 -9.96
N VAL A 220 1.16 6.24 -11.02
CA VAL A 220 2.53 5.73 -10.88
C VAL A 220 3.45 6.83 -10.33
N GLU A 221 3.38 8.05 -10.86
CA GLU A 221 4.20 9.18 -10.40
C GLU A 221 3.94 9.47 -8.92
N PHE A 222 2.68 9.60 -8.52
CA PHE A 222 2.32 9.91 -7.14
C PHE A 222 2.66 8.78 -6.16
N LEU A 223 2.43 7.53 -6.55
CA LEU A 223 2.60 6.38 -5.66
C LEU A 223 4.03 5.87 -5.58
N THR A 224 4.93 6.22 -6.51
CA THR A 224 6.35 5.80 -6.48
C THR A 224 7.05 6.24 -5.19
N SER A 225 6.69 7.42 -4.66
CA SER A 225 7.25 7.93 -3.40
C SER A 225 6.61 7.35 -2.13
N SER A 226 5.47 6.67 -2.29
CA SER A 226 4.59 6.23 -1.21
C SER A 226 4.66 4.72 -0.99
N LEU A 227 4.73 3.93 -2.06
CA LEU A 227 4.62 2.47 -2.05
C LEU A 227 5.81 1.81 -2.76
N PRO A 228 6.21 0.59 -2.36
CA PRO A 228 7.25 -0.16 -3.06
C PRO A 228 6.66 -0.80 -4.33
N LEU A 229 6.55 -0.01 -5.41
CA LEU A 229 5.78 -0.40 -6.60
C LEU A 229 6.26 -1.68 -7.28
N SER A 230 7.53 -2.08 -7.11
CA SER A 230 8.05 -3.37 -7.58
C SER A 230 7.33 -4.58 -6.96
N LYS A 231 6.77 -4.41 -5.75
CA LYS A 231 5.96 -5.42 -5.04
C LYS A 231 4.46 -5.30 -5.32
N CYS A 232 4.05 -4.35 -6.16
CA CYS A 232 2.65 -4.05 -6.39
C CYS A 232 2.20 -4.39 -7.82
N GLN A 233 0.90 -4.65 -7.97
CA GLN A 233 0.24 -4.84 -9.27
C GLN A 233 -0.92 -3.86 -9.39
N PHE A 234 -0.89 -3.02 -10.43
CA PHE A 234 -1.94 -2.04 -10.70
C PHE A 234 -3.10 -2.65 -11.47
N PHE A 235 -4.30 -2.32 -11.01
CA PHE A 235 -5.56 -2.58 -11.69
C PHE A 235 -6.36 -1.29 -11.80
N HIS A 236 -7.06 -1.09 -12.90
CA HIS A 236 -7.92 0.09 -13.12
C HIS A 236 -9.35 -0.38 -13.41
N ILE A 237 -10.32 0.16 -12.67
CA ILE A 237 -11.74 -0.13 -12.90
C ILE A 237 -12.22 0.65 -14.13
N ALA A 238 -12.22 -0.03 -15.28
CA ALA A 238 -12.64 0.51 -16.57
C ALA A 238 -14.15 0.29 -16.75
N ASP A 239 -14.97 0.89 -15.89
CA ASP A 239 -16.43 0.83 -15.99
C ASP A 239 -16.98 2.22 -16.37
N PRO A 240 -17.64 2.37 -17.54
CA PRO A 240 -18.20 3.66 -17.96
C PRO A 240 -19.36 4.14 -17.07
N ASN A 241 -19.92 3.27 -16.23
CA ASN A 241 -21.00 3.60 -15.30
C ASN A 241 -20.50 3.78 -13.85
N ALA A 242 -19.19 3.84 -13.63
CA ALA A 242 -18.55 4.00 -12.33
C ALA A 242 -18.22 5.46 -12.04
#